data_AF-A0A8K0CRP9-F1
#
_entry.id   AF-A0A8K0CRP9-F1
#
_cell.length_a   1.000
_cell.length_b   1.000
_cell.length_c   1.000
_cell.angle_alpha   90.00
_cell.angle_beta   90.00
_cell.angle_gamma   90.00
#
_symmetry.space_group_name_H-M   'P 1'
#
loop_
_entity.id
_entity.type
_entity.pdbx_description
1 polymer ?
#
loop_
_entity_poly.entity_id
_entity_poly.type
_entity_poly.pdbx_seq_one_letter_code
_entity_poly.pdbx_strand_id
1 'polypeptide(L)'
;MDKLTFDLDIDFPLLRIDAQYSISGKLLMMPIKGEGPVQSNVTDCKSKSFLQGELYEKDGETYMKFTNMTLKVNVGNGVVKIQNLFNGDKILNDVVNDAINKNLGLFTQEMMPYVENALSGAILDIANKIVGSFTFKQLFPH
;
A
#
# COMPACT_ATOMS: atom_id res chain seq x y z
N MET A 1 7.92 -23.25 18.32
CA MET A 1 7.76 -21.79 18.22
C MET A 1 6.32 -21.56 17.85
N ASP A 2 5.56 -20.92 18.75
CA ASP A 2 4.14 -20.67 18.53
C ASP A 2 4.00 -19.59 17.46
N LYS A 3 3.20 -19.92 16.44
CA LYS A 3 2.89 -19.00 15.34
C LYS A 3 1.67 -18.19 15.73
N LEU A 4 1.83 -16.87 15.73
CA LEU A 4 0.73 -15.94 15.90
C LEU A 4 0.24 -15.51 14.52
N THR A 5 -1.08 -15.44 14.36
CA THR A 5 -1.71 -14.99 13.12
C THR A 5 -2.75 -13.94 13.42
N PHE A 6 -2.78 -12.89 12.61
CA PHE A 6 -3.71 -11.77 12.75
C PHE A 6 -4.35 -11.49 11.40
N ASP A 7 -5.67 -11.56 11.35
CA ASP A 7 -6.49 -11.18 10.20
C ASP A 7 -7.11 -9.81 10.48
N LEU A 8 -6.95 -8.86 9.56
CA LEU A 8 -7.58 -7.56 9.64
C LEU A 8 -8.31 -7.24 8.34
N ASP A 9 -9.59 -6.91 8.48
CA ASP A 9 -10.39 -6.30 7.43
C ASP A 9 -10.54 -4.81 7.77
N ILE A 10 -10.12 -3.94 6.85
CA ILE A 10 -10.17 -2.48 7.04
C ILE A 10 -10.93 -1.87 5.87
N ASP A 11 -11.85 -0.95 6.19
CA ASP A 11 -12.64 -0.20 5.22
C ASP A 11 -12.32 1.29 5.35
N PHE A 12 -11.95 1.90 4.22
CA PHE A 12 -11.76 3.33 4.08
C PHE A 12 -12.79 3.88 3.09
N PRO A 13 -13.81 4.61 3.57
CA PRO A 13 -14.82 5.22 2.70
C PRO A 13 -14.23 6.22 1.71
N LEU A 14 -13.16 6.92 2.12
CA LEU A 14 -12.44 7.89 1.31
C LEU A 14 -10.96 7.92 1.73
N LEU A 15 -10.07 7.76 0.75
CA LEU A 15 -8.64 8.06 0.90
C LEU A 15 -8.27 9.21 -0.04
N ARG A 16 -7.54 10.17 0.52
CA ARG A 16 -6.86 11.21 -0.24
C ARG A 16 -5.37 10.93 -0.18
N ILE A 17 -4.75 10.85 -1.35
CA ILE A 17 -3.36 10.46 -1.53
C ILE A 17 -2.65 11.63 -2.20
N ASP A 18 -1.62 12.13 -1.55
CA ASP A 18 -0.66 13.08 -2.11
C ASP A 18 0.73 12.46 -1.96
N ALA A 19 1.38 12.14 -3.09
CA ALA A 19 2.65 11.43 -3.09
C ALA A 19 3.58 11.91 -4.21
N GLN A 20 4.86 11.56 -4.09
CA GLN A 20 5.83 11.67 -5.17
C GLN A 20 5.98 10.32 -5.85
N TYR A 21 5.92 10.30 -7.17
CA TYR A 21 6.15 9.09 -7.96
C TYR A 21 7.43 9.24 -8.80
N SER A 22 8.03 8.10 -9.12
CA SER A 22 9.04 7.97 -10.17
C SER A 22 8.77 6.65 -10.89
N ILE A 23 8.38 6.72 -12.15
CA ILE A 23 7.99 5.57 -12.96
C ILE A 23 8.82 5.58 -14.25
N SER A 24 9.32 4.39 -14.59
CA SER A 24 9.90 4.08 -15.90
C SER A 24 9.45 2.67 -16.27
N GLY A 25 8.49 2.56 -17.20
CA GLY A 25 7.89 1.29 -17.52
C GLY A 25 6.94 1.35 -18.70
N LYS A 26 5.99 0.40 -18.73
CA LYS A 26 4.89 0.40 -19.69
C LYS A 26 3.58 0.40 -18.91
N LEU A 27 2.64 1.22 -19.34
CA LEU A 27 1.27 1.23 -18.86
C LEU A 27 0.36 0.99 -20.04
N LEU A 28 -0.50 -0.03 -19.98
CA LEU A 28 -1.36 -0.41 -21.12
C LEU A 28 -0.60 -0.48 -22.46
N MET A 29 0.62 -1.07 -22.43
CA MET A 29 1.57 -1.16 -23.57
C MET A 29 2.25 0.16 -24.00
N MET A 30 1.85 1.32 -23.48
CA MET A 30 2.51 2.60 -23.75
C MET A 30 3.76 2.76 -22.88
N PRO A 31 4.95 3.06 -23.45
CA PRO A 31 6.11 3.39 -22.64
C PRO A 31 5.85 4.70 -21.89
N ILE A 32 5.94 4.64 -20.56
CA ILE A 32 5.77 5.81 -19.70
C ILE A 32 7.05 6.03 -18.90
N LYS A 33 7.49 7.29 -18.88
CA LYS A 33 8.52 7.77 -17.98
C LYS A 33 8.06 9.10 -17.41
N GLY A 34 8.20 9.25 -16.11
CA GLY A 34 7.85 10.48 -15.42
C GLY A 34 8.21 10.39 -13.95
N GLU A 35 8.39 11.57 -13.36
CA GLU A 35 8.56 11.73 -11.93
C GLU A 35 7.92 13.03 -11.50
N GLY A 36 7.33 13.06 -10.32
CA GLY A 36 6.67 14.26 -9.81
C GLY A 36 5.50 13.94 -8.91
N PRO A 37 4.60 14.91 -8.68
CA PRO A 37 3.48 14.70 -7.78
C PRO A 37 2.38 13.85 -8.45
N VAL A 38 1.85 12.92 -7.67
CA VAL A 38 0.59 12.24 -7.93
C VAL A 38 -0.39 12.59 -6.82
N GLN A 39 -1.62 12.91 -7.23
CA GLN A 39 -2.74 13.17 -6.33
C GLN A 39 -3.87 12.21 -6.70
N SER A 40 -4.51 11.63 -5.70
CA SER A 40 -5.63 10.71 -5.94
C SER A 40 -6.65 10.81 -4.84
N ASN A 41 -7.92 10.77 -5.23
CA ASN A 41 -9.05 10.58 -4.32
C ASN A 41 -9.74 9.28 -4.71
N VAL A 42 -9.75 8.32 -3.80
CA VAL A 42 -10.38 7.01 -4.01
C VAL A 42 -11.37 6.71 -2.89
N THR A 43 -12.41 5.98 -3.24
CA THR A 43 -13.59 5.70 -2.40
C THR A 43 -13.83 4.20 -2.34
N ASP A 44 -14.54 3.78 -1.29
CA ASP A 44 -14.88 2.37 -1.03
C ASP A 44 -13.66 1.45 -1.07
N CYS A 45 -12.58 1.88 -0.40
CA CYS A 45 -11.32 1.18 -0.38
C CYS A 45 -11.34 0.12 0.73
N LYS A 46 -11.32 -1.15 0.34
CA LYS A 46 -11.35 -2.28 1.27
C LYS A 46 -10.05 -3.01 1.22
N SER A 47 -9.46 -3.27 2.38
CA SER A 47 -8.25 -4.08 2.48
C SER A 47 -8.46 -5.29 3.36
N LYS A 48 -7.88 -6.41 2.94
CA LYS A 48 -7.68 -7.59 3.76
C LYS A 48 -6.20 -7.76 4.00
N SER A 49 -5.79 -7.83 5.25
CA SER A 49 -4.41 -8.12 5.62
C SER A 49 -4.31 -9.32 6.53
N PHE A 50 -3.23 -10.07 6.33
CA PHE A 50 -2.89 -11.21 7.16
C PHE A 50 -1.44 -11.06 7.60
N LEU A 51 -1.24 -10.98 8.91
CA LEU A 51 0.09 -10.89 9.51
C LEU A 51 0.42 -12.21 10.21
N GLN A 52 1.67 -12.64 10.04
CA GLN A 52 2.25 -13.75 10.79
C GLN A 52 3.30 -13.20 11.72
N GLY A 53 3.32 -13.70 12.95
CA GLY A 53 4.34 -13.38 13.94
C GLY A 53 4.82 -14.61 14.69
N GLU A 54 5.91 -14.40 15.41
CA GLU A 54 6.48 -15.40 16.30
C GLU A 54 6.85 -14.76 17.64
N LEU A 55 6.74 -15.57 18.69
CA LEU A 55 7.24 -15.22 20.01
C LEU A 55 8.74 -15.50 20.11
N TYR A 56 9.45 -14.64 20.82
CA TYR A 56 10.86 -14.82 21.15
C TYR A 56 11.16 -14.30 22.54
N GLU A 57 12.16 -14.90 23.19
CA GLU A 57 12.63 -14.49 24.52
C GLU A 57 13.72 -13.43 24.38
N LYS A 58 13.65 -12.39 25.23
CA LYS A 58 14.67 -11.36 25.36
C LYS A 58 14.68 -10.86 26.80
N ASP A 59 15.86 -10.88 27.44
CA ASP A 59 16.06 -10.40 28.82
C ASP A 59 15.13 -11.07 29.86
N GLY A 60 14.76 -12.33 29.64
CA GLY A 60 13.87 -13.11 30.52
C GLY A 60 12.38 -12.82 30.35
N GLU A 61 12.02 -12.00 29.37
CA GLU A 61 10.64 -11.66 29.03
C GLU A 61 10.32 -12.12 27.59
N THR A 62 9.07 -12.52 27.37
CA THR A 62 8.57 -12.90 26.04
C THR A 62 8.18 -11.65 25.25
N TYR A 63 8.67 -11.52 24.03
CA TYR A 63 8.32 -10.51 23.04
C TYR A 63 7.71 -11.16 21.80
N MET A 64 7.13 -10.35 20.92
CA MET A 64 6.68 -10.79 19.60
C MET A 64 7.33 -9.97 18.51
N LYS A 65 7.46 -10.57 17.33
CA LYS A 65 7.78 -9.86 16.08
C LYS A 65 6.94 -10.43 14.95
N PHE A 66 6.60 -9.59 14.01
CA PHE A 66 5.96 -9.99 12.76
C PHE A 66 7.03 -10.44 11.75
N THR A 67 6.82 -11.61 11.16
CA THR A 67 7.72 -12.23 10.19
C THR A 67 7.23 -12.06 8.76
N ASN A 68 5.93 -11.89 8.56
CA ASN A 68 5.33 -11.73 7.25
C ASN A 68 4.02 -10.95 7.31
N MET A 69 3.69 -10.26 6.23
CA MET A 69 2.40 -9.62 6.02
C MET A 69 1.99 -9.80 4.55
N THR A 70 0.76 -10.25 4.33
CA THR A 70 0.10 -10.14 3.03
C THR A 70 -0.98 -9.08 3.09
N LEU A 71 -1.14 -8.34 2.01
CA LEU A 71 -2.13 -7.28 1.85
C LEU A 71 -2.84 -7.46 0.52
N LYS A 72 -4.16 -7.38 0.55
CA LYS A 72 -5.01 -7.26 -0.63
C LYS A 72 -5.86 -6.02 -0.53
N VAL A 73 -5.85 -5.19 -1.55
CA VAL A 73 -6.61 -3.93 -1.60
C VAL A 73 -7.55 -3.93 -2.80
N ASN A 74 -8.79 -3.54 -2.57
CA ASN A 74 -9.77 -3.24 -3.60
C ASN A 74 -10.16 -1.76 -3.50
N VAL A 75 -10.20 -1.08 -4.63
CA VAL A 75 -10.63 0.31 -4.75
C VAL A 75 -11.93 0.33 -5.57
N GLY A 76 -12.99 0.89 -5.01
CA GLY A 76 -14.28 0.98 -5.69
C GLY A 76 -14.27 1.99 -6.84
N ASN A 77 -14.01 3.26 -6.53
CA ASN A 77 -13.99 4.35 -7.52
C ASN A 77 -13.01 5.45 -7.11
N GLY A 78 -12.67 6.35 -8.03
CA GLY A 78 -11.81 7.48 -7.72
C GLY A 78 -11.41 8.31 -8.92
N VAL A 79 -10.47 9.22 -8.68
CA VAL A 79 -9.82 10.04 -9.70
C VAL A 79 -8.35 10.13 -9.35
N VAL A 80 -7.50 9.92 -10.35
CA VAL A 80 -6.04 10.02 -10.25
C VAL A 80 -5.57 11.18 -11.12
N LYS A 81 -4.64 11.97 -10.60
CA LYS A 81 -3.95 13.03 -11.32
C LYS A 81 -2.44 12.84 -11.20
N ILE A 82 -1.79 12.56 -12.31
CA ILE A 82 -0.35 12.34 -12.40
C ILE A 82 0.28 13.49 -13.19
N GLN A 83 1.16 14.25 -12.55
CA GLN A 83 1.83 15.39 -13.20
C GLN A 83 3.18 14.98 -13.80
N ASN A 84 3.67 15.73 -14.77
CA ASN A 84 5.03 15.58 -15.32
C ASN A 84 5.34 14.21 -15.98
N LEU A 85 4.31 13.54 -16.51
CA LEU A 85 4.51 12.46 -17.48
C LEU A 85 5.09 13.02 -18.79
N PHE A 86 5.85 12.20 -19.53
CA PHE A 86 6.39 12.55 -20.85
C PHE A 86 7.24 13.82 -20.87
N ASN A 87 8.10 13.99 -19.86
CA ASN A 87 8.96 15.17 -19.69
C ASN A 87 8.17 16.50 -19.65
N GLY A 88 6.93 16.47 -19.16
CA GLY A 88 6.12 17.68 -18.95
C GLY A 88 5.34 18.13 -20.18
N ASP A 89 5.23 17.33 -21.24
CA ASP A 89 4.30 17.62 -22.34
C ASP A 89 2.86 17.64 -21.81
N LYS A 90 2.28 18.83 -21.74
CA LYS A 90 0.95 19.04 -21.14
C LYS A 90 -0.14 18.31 -21.90
N ILE A 91 -0.09 18.30 -23.23
CA ILE A 91 -1.14 17.69 -24.06
C ILE A 91 -1.15 16.18 -23.84
N LEU A 92 0.03 15.54 -23.90
CA LEU A 92 0.15 14.10 -23.65
C LEU A 92 -0.19 13.75 -22.20
N ASN A 93 0.20 14.60 -21.24
CA ASN A 93 -0.14 14.41 -19.83
C ASN A 93 -1.67 14.43 -19.62
N ASP A 94 -2.38 15.41 -20.19
CA ASP A 94 -3.83 15.52 -20.07
C ASP A 94 -4.53 14.32 -20.73
N VAL A 95 -4.10 13.91 -21.94
CA VAL A 95 -4.63 12.74 -22.65
C VAL A 95 -4.47 11.46 -21.83
N VAL A 96 -3.31 11.25 -21.20
CA VAL A 96 -3.07 10.04 -20.41
C VAL A 96 -3.83 10.06 -19.09
N ASN A 97 -3.94 11.20 -18.42
CA ASN A 97 -4.80 11.31 -17.24
C ASN A 97 -6.27 11.01 -17.57
N ASP A 98 -6.77 11.50 -18.70
CA ASP A 98 -8.12 11.18 -19.16
C ASP A 98 -8.29 9.69 -19.45
N ALA A 99 -7.31 9.06 -20.11
CA ALA A 99 -7.34 7.64 -20.40
C ALA A 99 -7.32 6.78 -19.12
N ILE A 100 -6.49 7.15 -18.13
CA ILE A 100 -6.44 6.50 -16.82
C ILE A 100 -7.78 6.63 -16.10
N ASN A 101 -8.33 7.83 -15.99
CA ASN A 101 -9.58 8.05 -15.25
C ASN A 101 -10.79 7.38 -15.91
N LYS A 102 -10.84 7.33 -17.25
CA LYS A 102 -11.88 6.56 -17.99
C LYS A 102 -11.75 5.04 -17.79
N ASN A 103 -10.56 4.55 -17.48
CA ASN A 103 -10.25 3.13 -17.32
C ASN A 103 -9.67 2.81 -15.92
N LEU A 104 -10.14 3.51 -14.89
CA LEU A 104 -9.53 3.45 -13.56
C LEU A 104 -9.46 2.03 -13.00
N GLY A 105 -10.47 1.19 -13.25
CA GLY A 105 -10.47 -0.21 -12.83
C GLY A 105 -9.28 -1.01 -13.39
N LEU A 106 -8.98 -0.86 -14.68
CA LEU A 106 -7.83 -1.52 -15.30
C LEU A 106 -6.51 -0.95 -14.78
N PHE A 107 -6.43 0.37 -14.67
CA PHE A 107 -5.24 1.05 -14.15
C PHE A 107 -4.91 0.60 -12.72
N THR A 108 -5.91 0.62 -11.83
CA THR A 108 -5.74 0.20 -10.44
C THR A 108 -5.38 -1.27 -10.37
N GLN A 109 -5.99 -2.15 -11.16
CA GLN A 109 -5.64 -3.58 -11.20
C GLN A 109 -4.18 -3.81 -11.63
N GLU A 110 -3.65 -3.06 -12.59
CA GLU A 110 -2.26 -3.15 -13.04
C GLU A 110 -1.28 -2.65 -11.97
N MET A 111 -1.68 -1.62 -11.21
CA MET A 111 -0.83 -0.97 -10.21
C MET A 111 -0.90 -1.60 -8.81
N MET A 112 -2.00 -2.24 -8.46
CA MET A 112 -2.24 -2.74 -7.11
C MET A 112 -1.17 -3.70 -6.60
N PRO A 113 -0.63 -4.64 -7.40
CA PRO A 113 0.43 -5.54 -6.92
C PRO A 113 1.67 -4.80 -6.41
N TYR A 114 2.04 -3.69 -7.05
CA TYR A 114 3.19 -2.87 -6.64
C TYR A 114 2.87 -2.08 -5.37
N VAL A 115 1.66 -1.52 -5.28
CA VAL A 115 1.18 -0.79 -4.11
C VAL A 115 1.06 -1.72 -2.89
N GLU A 116 0.45 -2.89 -3.06
CA GLU A 116 0.30 -3.91 -2.02
C GLU A 116 1.65 -4.36 -1.48
N ASN A 117 2.63 -4.61 -2.36
CA ASN A 117 3.97 -5.02 -1.95
C ASN A 117 4.69 -3.91 -1.16
N ALA A 118 4.65 -2.67 -1.67
CA ALA A 118 5.26 -1.52 -0.99
C ALA A 118 4.63 -1.26 0.39
N LEU A 119 3.28 -1.30 0.47
CA LEU A 119 2.55 -1.10 1.71
C LEU A 119 2.75 -2.25 2.70
N SER A 120 2.78 -3.51 2.24
CA SER A 120 3.02 -4.66 3.13
C SER A 120 4.36 -4.54 3.84
N GLY A 121 5.42 -4.18 3.12
CA GLY A 121 6.74 -3.94 3.71
C GLY A 121 6.74 -2.77 4.70
N ALA A 122 6.20 -1.62 4.28
CA ALA A 122 6.15 -0.43 5.14
C ALA A 122 5.34 -0.66 6.42
N ILE A 123 4.18 -1.31 6.33
CA ILE A 123 3.32 -1.61 7.48
C ILE A 123 4.00 -2.64 8.39
N LEU A 124 4.62 -3.68 7.84
CA LEU A 124 5.37 -4.68 8.62
C LEU A 124 6.49 -4.04 9.45
N ASP A 125 7.25 -3.12 8.84
CA ASP A 125 8.31 -2.36 9.52
C ASP A 125 7.77 -1.48 10.65
N ILE A 126 6.66 -0.77 10.40
CA ILE A 126 5.98 0.06 11.41
C ILE A 126 5.47 -0.82 12.55
N ALA A 127 4.80 -1.92 12.23
CA ALA A 127 4.24 -2.84 13.21
C ALA A 127 5.35 -3.41 14.11
N ASN A 128 6.49 -3.82 13.55
CA ASN A 128 7.64 -4.32 14.30
C ASN A 128 8.27 -3.27 15.22
N LYS A 129 8.35 -2.00 14.79
CA LYS A 129 8.81 -0.91 15.66
C LYS A 129 7.88 -0.70 16.86
N ILE A 130 6.58 -0.85 16.66
CA ILE A 130 5.58 -0.74 17.73
C ILE A 130 5.71 -1.92 18.69
N VAL A 131 5.57 -3.16 18.21
CA VAL A 131 5.54 -4.34 19.11
C VAL A 131 6.87 -4.61 19.78
N GLY A 132 8.00 -4.27 19.15
CA GLY A 132 9.34 -4.45 19.73
C GLY A 132 9.61 -3.60 20.98
N SER A 133 8.76 -2.61 21.26
CA SER A 133 8.86 -1.74 22.44
C SER A 133 8.15 -2.31 23.68
N PHE A 134 7.41 -3.42 23.53
CA PHE A 134 6.57 -3.99 24.59
C PHE A 134 6.74 -5.51 24.68
N THR A 135 6.65 -6.02 25.90
CA THR A 135 6.54 -7.48 26.11
C THR A 135 5.21 -7.99 25.58
N PHE A 136 5.13 -9.28 25.24
CA PHE A 136 3.91 -9.92 24.77
C PHE A 136 2.76 -9.78 25.79
N LYS A 137 3.08 -9.92 27.09
CA LYS A 137 2.11 -9.73 28.18
C LYS A 137 1.56 -8.30 28.27
N GLN A 138 2.36 -7.28 27.93
CA GLN A 138 1.88 -5.90 27.89
C GLN A 138 0.97 -5.63 26.69
N LEU A 139 1.26 -6.26 25.54
CA LEU A 139 0.44 -6.15 24.33
C LEU A 139 -0.87 -6.93 24.46
N PHE A 140 -0.84 -8.10 25.11
CA PHE A 140 -1.97 -9.02 25.30
C PHE A 140 -2.07 -9.45 26.78
N PRO A 141 -2.68 -8.62 27.66
CA PRO A 141 -2.69 -8.85 29.11
C PRO A 141 -3.69 -9.91 29.60
N HIS A 142 -4.34 -10.66 28.72
CA HIS A 142 -5.40 -11.64 29.03
C HIS A 142 -5.16 -12.98 28.36
#